data_AF-A0A026VZA0-F1
#
_entry.id   AF-A0A026VZA0-F1
#
_cell.length_a   1.000
_cell.length_b   1.000
_cell.length_c   1.000
_cell.angle_alpha   90.00
_cell.angle_beta   90.00
_cell.angle_gamma   90.00
#
_symmetry.space_group_name_H-M   'P 1'
#
loop_
_entity.id
_entity.type
_entity.pdbx_description
1 polymer ?
#
loop_
_entity_poly.entity_id
_entity_poly.type
_entity_poly.pdbx_seq_one_letter_code
_entity_poly.pdbx_strand_id
1 'polypeptide(L)'
;MDAEYAYTKKRMHFGKKCNFSDNDKVEVEIKSDPALMNNYVRTDPVTHATQCSKVYAVHEVNTPTATYRDSKMFHYEGGWPKDINMKDLEQTVRYRRKIEKDELYLKLIGILTRDLAFKSMEHYILQNNACNIYEQFFADVEATPLIQRAFSRTVNVYRDPLIAKRSITHLSWSPDQGNRFAASYSNANFKKSFSSNYTSYIWEVENPNSPYMTLKPFCPTLTLEYNPKDSNILVSGLMTGQVACWDVRRGPELVDISSIEFSHRDPCDKTLWINSKTGTEFFSASKDGQIKWWDTRKMLTPTETLVIDLLKPEDQNVDKATGISALQFESSMGTRFMCGLENGIVVSGTRKGKTPGEKIATRFRAQYGPVISLERNPTFVKNFLTVGDWTSRIWAEDCRESCIAWTPGHRDFLTGGAWSTTRYSVYYLIKTDGTLDVWDFLIQQDSPVLSVKICDESLTCLRPHEQGQLAAVANKKGSTYLLEFSEVLTINQKNDKVLLTALLDRETRREKVIEAKNRELRLKMKTLKTHGESDFVDAASKPDERDEVKESCSDLRNALITQCEEEYENLINAVK
;
A
#
# COMPACT_ATOMS: atom_id res chain seq x y z
N MET A 1 -71.39 -4.16 -14.04
CA MET A 1 -71.65 -3.02 -14.94
C MET A 1 -71.62 -1.78 -14.09
N ASP A 2 -70.57 -1.00 -14.32
CA ASP A 2 -70.54 0.42 -14.00
C ASP A 2 -71.75 1.14 -14.59
N ALA A 3 -72.29 2.09 -13.85
CA ALA A 3 -72.72 3.40 -14.34
C ALA A 3 -73.32 4.20 -13.17
N GLU A 4 -72.49 4.78 -12.31
CA GLU A 4 -72.96 5.91 -11.50
C GLU A 4 -73.11 7.12 -12.41
N TYR A 5 -74.36 7.40 -12.80
CA TYR A 5 -74.71 8.54 -13.63
C TYR A 5 -74.82 9.80 -12.75
N ALA A 6 -73.80 10.66 -12.79
CA ALA A 6 -73.80 11.91 -12.04
C ALA A 6 -74.48 13.04 -12.84
N TYR A 7 -75.64 13.50 -12.38
CA TYR A 7 -76.30 14.69 -12.92
C TYR A 7 -75.54 15.96 -12.55
N THR A 8 -74.97 16.66 -13.53
CA THR A 8 -74.33 17.96 -13.32
C THR A 8 -75.23 19.09 -13.79
N LYS A 9 -75.61 20.00 -12.87
CA LYS A 9 -76.41 21.19 -13.16
C LYS A 9 -75.59 22.44 -12.87
N LYS A 10 -75.46 23.34 -13.86
CA LYS A 10 -74.69 24.58 -13.72
C LYS A 10 -75.31 25.50 -12.66
N ARG A 11 -74.45 26.16 -11.86
CA ARG A 11 -74.83 27.00 -10.71
C ARG A 11 -75.82 28.12 -11.05
N MET A 12 -75.79 28.67 -12.27
CA MET A 12 -76.75 29.68 -12.76
C MET A 12 -78.20 29.17 -12.89
N HIS A 13 -78.42 27.85 -12.82
CA HIS A 13 -79.74 27.22 -12.90
C HIS A 13 -80.28 26.77 -11.54
N PHE A 14 -79.56 27.08 -10.45
CA PHE A 14 -80.03 26.83 -9.10
C PHE A 14 -81.06 27.90 -8.71
N GLY A 15 -82.21 27.48 -8.19
CA GLY A 15 -83.30 28.39 -7.83
C GLY A 15 -84.30 28.73 -8.94
N LYS A 16 -84.21 28.13 -10.15
CA LYS A 16 -85.32 28.18 -11.11
C LYS A 16 -86.53 27.38 -10.58
N LYS A 17 -87.72 27.98 -10.63
CA LYS A 17 -88.98 27.33 -10.24
C LYS A 17 -89.25 26.15 -11.19
N CYS A 18 -89.39 24.94 -10.63
CA CYS A 18 -89.83 23.76 -11.40
C CYS A 18 -91.33 23.90 -11.67
N ASN A 19 -91.74 23.91 -12.94
CA ASN A 19 -93.14 23.78 -13.31
C ASN A 19 -93.46 22.29 -13.40
N PHE A 20 -94.15 21.76 -12.41
CA PHE A 20 -94.80 20.47 -12.51
C PHE A 20 -96.12 20.65 -13.26
N SER A 21 -96.33 19.85 -14.30
CA SER A 21 -97.62 19.66 -14.97
C SER A 21 -97.92 18.17 -14.98
N ASP A 22 -99.18 17.79 -14.75
CA ASP A 22 -99.59 16.40 -14.90
C ASP A 22 -99.38 15.97 -16.37
N ASN A 23 -98.58 14.93 -16.58
CA ASN A 23 -98.39 14.28 -17.87
C ASN A 23 -99.02 12.89 -17.78
N ASP A 24 -99.99 12.60 -18.63
CA ASP A 24 -100.67 11.28 -18.73
C ASP A 24 -99.80 10.20 -19.41
N LYS A 25 -98.53 10.08 -19.03
CA LYS A 25 -97.63 9.07 -19.58
C LYS A 25 -97.17 8.10 -18.49
N VAL A 26 -97.64 6.86 -18.57
CA VAL A 26 -97.13 5.77 -17.73
C VAL A 26 -95.71 5.43 -18.17
N GLU A 27 -94.73 5.61 -17.28
CA GLU A 27 -93.32 5.38 -17.61
C GLU A 27 -92.87 3.92 -17.40
N VAL A 28 -93.58 3.12 -16.58
CA VAL A 28 -93.21 1.71 -16.31
C VAL A 28 -94.45 0.85 -16.03
N GLU A 29 -94.54 -0.30 -16.69
CA GLU A 29 -95.54 -1.37 -16.45
C GLU A 29 -94.80 -2.70 -16.19
N ILE A 30 -95.09 -3.40 -15.08
CA ILE A 30 -94.45 -4.68 -14.71
C ILE A 30 -95.47 -5.81 -14.85
N LYS A 31 -95.22 -6.76 -15.77
CA LYS A 31 -96.11 -7.90 -16.02
C LYS A 31 -95.73 -9.13 -15.19
N SER A 32 -96.73 -9.93 -14.80
CA SER A 32 -96.55 -11.16 -14.02
C SER A 32 -95.87 -12.26 -14.84
N ASP A 33 -94.90 -12.96 -14.25
CA ASP A 33 -94.14 -14.02 -14.89
C ASP A 33 -94.93 -15.35 -14.95
N PRO A 34 -95.26 -15.88 -16.16
CA PRO A 34 -96.06 -17.10 -16.32
C PRO A 34 -95.45 -18.35 -15.70
N ALA A 35 -94.12 -18.40 -15.52
CA ALA A 35 -93.41 -19.56 -14.97
C ALA A 35 -93.81 -19.87 -13.52
N LEU A 36 -94.20 -18.84 -12.75
CA LEU A 36 -94.61 -18.96 -11.35
C LEU A 36 -96.05 -19.47 -11.20
N MET A 37 -96.85 -19.44 -12.26
CA MET A 37 -98.25 -19.86 -12.22
C MET A 37 -98.40 -21.39 -12.08
N ASN A 38 -97.43 -22.16 -12.58
CA ASN A 38 -97.41 -23.62 -12.41
C ASN A 38 -97.17 -24.07 -10.96
N ASN A 39 -96.56 -23.22 -10.13
CA ASN A 39 -96.29 -23.51 -8.71
C ASN A 39 -97.43 -23.04 -7.79
N TYR A 40 -98.54 -22.53 -8.36
CA TYR A 40 -99.67 -22.08 -7.59
C TYR A 40 -100.44 -23.26 -7.01
N VAL A 41 -100.33 -23.45 -5.69
CA VAL A 41 -101.20 -24.36 -4.93
C VAL A 41 -102.01 -23.53 -3.95
N ARG A 42 -103.33 -23.60 -4.08
CA ARG A 42 -104.28 -22.90 -3.20
C ARG A 42 -104.42 -23.69 -1.90
N THR A 43 -103.93 -23.16 -0.80
CA THR A 43 -104.15 -23.74 0.54
C THR A 43 -104.82 -22.74 1.48
N ASP A 44 -105.82 -23.27 2.19
CA ASP A 44 -106.69 -22.61 3.16
C ASP A 44 -106.90 -23.61 4.33
N PRO A 45 -106.70 -23.24 5.60
CA PRO A 45 -106.36 -21.91 6.10
C PRO A 45 -104.85 -21.62 6.19
N VAL A 46 -104.46 -20.39 5.83
CA VAL A 46 -103.13 -19.83 6.10
C VAL A 46 -103.30 -18.52 6.88
N THR A 47 -102.73 -18.48 8.08
CA THR A 47 -102.61 -17.28 8.92
C THR A 47 -101.31 -16.54 8.60
N HIS A 48 -101.41 -15.26 8.20
CA HIS A 48 -100.27 -14.33 8.09
C HIS A 48 -100.58 -13.05 8.87
N ALA A 49 -99.66 -12.62 9.74
CA ALA A 49 -99.75 -11.35 10.48
C ALA A 49 -99.12 -10.21 9.67
N THR A 50 -99.74 -9.03 9.66
CA THR A 50 -99.23 -7.81 9.02
C THR A 50 -99.06 -6.69 10.06
N GLN A 51 -97.93 -5.98 10.02
CA GLN A 51 -97.67 -4.79 10.84
C GLN A 51 -97.54 -3.58 9.92
N CYS A 52 -98.40 -2.58 10.10
CA CYS A 52 -98.40 -1.32 9.35
C CYS A 52 -98.02 -0.16 10.29
N SER A 53 -96.72 0.03 10.52
CA SER A 53 -96.19 1.20 11.23
C SER A 53 -95.05 1.85 10.45
N LYS A 54 -95.07 3.19 10.37
CA LYS A 54 -94.10 4.00 9.62
C LYS A 54 -92.70 3.86 10.24
N VAL A 55 -91.73 3.48 9.41
CA VAL A 55 -90.32 3.34 9.76
C VAL A 55 -89.62 4.70 9.55
N TYR A 56 -88.93 5.20 10.58
CA TYR A 56 -88.17 6.44 10.51
C TYR A 56 -86.67 6.13 10.42
N ALA A 57 -85.94 6.88 9.59
CA ALA A 57 -84.48 6.87 9.51
C ALA A 57 -83.93 8.12 10.22
N VAL A 58 -82.95 7.93 11.11
CA VAL A 58 -82.25 9.02 11.81
C VAL A 58 -80.89 9.22 11.14
N HIS A 59 -80.55 10.48 10.84
CA HIS A 59 -79.26 10.87 10.31
C HIS A 59 -78.67 11.95 11.21
N GLU A 60 -77.47 11.72 11.76
CA GLU A 60 -76.72 12.72 12.52
C GLU A 60 -75.67 13.37 11.62
N VAL A 61 -75.62 14.71 11.63
CA VAL A 61 -74.67 15.53 10.86
C VAL A 61 -73.92 16.41 11.85
N ASN A 62 -72.59 16.24 11.92
CA ASN A 62 -71.71 17.05 12.75
C ASN A 62 -70.86 17.95 11.85
N THR A 63 -71.00 19.28 11.97
CA THR A 63 -70.21 20.25 11.20
C THR A 63 -69.04 20.76 12.04
N PRO A 64 -67.79 20.73 11.55
CA PRO A 64 -66.65 21.28 12.27
C PRO A 64 -66.75 22.82 12.37
N THR A 65 -66.51 23.37 13.56
CA THR A 65 -66.54 24.83 13.81
C THR A 65 -65.40 25.54 13.07
N ALA A 66 -65.72 26.48 12.19
CA ALA A 66 -64.72 27.30 11.50
C ALA A 66 -64.25 28.45 12.40
N THR A 67 -62.95 28.53 12.67
CA THR A 67 -62.33 29.67 13.38
C THR A 67 -61.88 30.74 12.39
N TYR A 68 -62.34 31.98 12.56
CA TYR A 68 -61.90 33.13 11.78
C TYR A 68 -60.82 33.91 12.54
N ARG A 69 -59.86 34.50 11.82
CA ARG A 69 -58.81 35.36 12.39
C ARG A 69 -58.81 36.69 11.66
N ASP A 70 -59.06 37.78 12.40
CA ASP A 70 -58.90 39.14 11.88
C ASP A 70 -57.43 39.54 11.93
N SER A 71 -56.84 39.79 10.76
CA SER A 71 -55.51 40.37 10.61
C SER A 71 -55.60 41.86 10.29
N LYS A 72 -54.96 42.70 11.11
CA LYS A 72 -54.76 44.14 10.84
C LYS A 72 -53.27 44.39 10.54
N MET A 73 -52.96 45.24 9.58
CA MET A 73 -51.60 45.72 9.32
C MET A 73 -51.37 47.06 10.01
N PHE A 74 -50.36 47.12 10.88
CA PHE A 74 -49.79 48.36 11.39
C PHE A 74 -48.48 48.61 10.64
N HIS A 75 -48.44 49.62 9.76
CA HIS A 75 -47.17 50.11 9.20
C HIS A 75 -46.57 51.13 10.18
N TYR A 76 -45.41 50.80 10.75
CA TYR A 76 -44.60 51.73 11.53
C TYR A 76 -43.46 52.24 10.63
N GLU A 77 -43.79 53.14 9.72
CA GLU A 77 -42.79 53.82 8.88
C GLU A 77 -42.78 55.31 9.21
N GLY A 78 -41.78 55.73 10.01
CA GLY A 78 -41.42 57.12 10.21
C GLY A 78 -41.76 57.72 11.59
N GLY A 79 -40.74 58.31 12.23
CA GLY A 79 -40.84 59.11 13.45
C GLY A 79 -41.00 60.61 13.18
N TRP A 80 -41.63 60.98 12.06
CA TRP A 80 -41.92 62.38 11.74
C TRP A 80 -42.98 62.93 12.71
N PRO A 81 -42.92 64.22 13.07
CA PRO A 81 -44.00 64.86 13.82
C PRO A 81 -45.36 64.70 13.12
N LYS A 82 -46.44 64.63 13.90
CA LYS A 82 -47.80 64.31 13.42
C LYS A 82 -48.28 65.18 12.24
N ASP A 83 -47.79 66.41 12.15
CA ASP A 83 -48.23 67.40 11.17
C ASP A 83 -47.47 67.34 9.83
N ILE A 84 -46.48 66.45 9.70
CA ILE A 84 -45.63 66.34 8.51
C ILE A 84 -45.91 65.02 7.79
N ASN A 85 -46.31 65.14 6.53
CA ASN A 85 -46.57 63.97 5.70
C ASN A 85 -45.24 63.39 5.17
N MET A 86 -44.89 62.16 5.57
CA MET A 86 -43.68 61.47 5.12
C MET A 86 -43.60 61.30 3.59
N LYS A 87 -44.76 61.18 2.92
CA LYS A 87 -44.80 60.96 1.46
C LYS A 87 -44.48 62.23 0.67
N ASP A 88 -44.57 63.40 1.29
CA ASP A 88 -44.21 64.66 0.67
C ASP A 88 -42.73 64.99 0.92
N LEU A 89 -41.90 64.77 -0.11
CA LEU A 89 -40.47 65.02 -0.03
C LEU A 89 -40.15 66.48 0.32
N GLU A 90 -40.97 67.42 -0.14
CA GLU A 90 -40.72 68.84 0.10
C GLU A 90 -40.93 69.21 1.57
N GLN A 91 -41.95 68.64 2.21
CA GLN A 91 -42.20 68.82 3.65
C GLN A 91 -41.08 68.22 4.51
N THR A 92 -40.62 67.01 4.19
CA THR A 92 -39.53 66.37 4.96
C THR A 92 -38.20 67.11 4.83
N VAL A 93 -37.92 67.71 3.66
CA VAL A 93 -36.72 68.53 3.43
C VAL A 93 -36.85 69.89 4.11
N ARG A 94 -38.02 70.53 4.06
CA ARG A 94 -38.27 71.79 4.78
C ARG A 94 -38.12 71.60 6.29
N TYR A 95 -38.63 70.50 6.84
CA TYR A 95 -38.48 70.21 8.27
C TYR A 95 -37.03 69.96 8.66
N ARG A 96 -36.28 69.15 7.88
CA ARG A 96 -34.83 68.94 8.11
C ARG A 96 -34.07 70.27 8.07
N ARG A 97 -34.31 71.10 7.06
CA ARG A 97 -33.70 72.44 6.97
C ARG A 97 -34.09 73.35 8.12
N LYS A 98 -35.29 73.20 8.69
CA LYS A 98 -35.72 73.96 9.87
C LYS A 98 -34.91 73.54 11.10
N ILE A 99 -34.71 72.24 11.32
CA ILE A 99 -33.88 71.73 12.43
C ILE A 99 -32.41 72.09 12.22
N GLU A 100 -31.87 71.93 11.02
CA GLU A 100 -30.48 72.25 10.71
C GLU A 100 -30.14 73.73 10.91
N LYS A 101 -31.13 74.61 10.77
CA LYS A 101 -30.99 76.05 11.04
C LYS A 101 -31.25 76.44 12.50
N ASP A 102 -31.72 75.52 13.33
CA ASP A 102 -31.96 75.79 14.74
C ASP A 102 -30.62 76.05 15.44
N GLU A 103 -30.51 77.19 16.14
CA GLU A 103 -29.28 77.57 16.83
C GLU A 103 -28.87 76.54 17.88
N LEU A 104 -29.83 75.88 18.52
CA LEU A 104 -29.54 74.82 19.49
C LEU A 104 -28.88 73.61 18.82
N TYR A 105 -29.35 73.21 17.63
CA TYR A 105 -28.79 72.11 16.86
C TYR A 105 -27.36 72.44 16.39
N LEU A 106 -27.17 73.65 15.85
CA LEU A 106 -25.85 74.13 15.42
C LEU A 106 -24.89 74.26 16.61
N LYS A 107 -25.37 74.69 17.78
CA LYS A 107 -24.56 74.78 19.00
C LYS A 107 -24.19 73.41 19.55
N LEU A 108 -25.11 72.45 19.56
CA LEU A 108 -24.85 71.06 19.96
C LEU A 108 -23.85 70.38 19.02
N ILE A 109 -24.05 70.51 17.71
CA ILE A 109 -23.08 70.00 16.74
C ILE A 109 -21.76 70.73 16.88
N GLY A 110 -21.75 72.04 17.08
CA GLY A 110 -20.54 72.82 17.36
C GLY A 110 -19.77 72.30 18.57
N ILE A 111 -20.46 72.01 19.68
CA ILE A 111 -19.86 71.43 20.90
C ILE A 111 -19.32 70.01 20.64
N LEU A 112 -20.08 69.18 19.91
CA LEU A 112 -19.66 67.83 19.54
C LEU A 112 -18.45 67.86 18.58
N THR A 113 -18.44 68.79 17.62
CA THR A 113 -17.43 68.89 16.57
C THR A 113 -16.16 69.64 17.00
N ARG A 114 -16.24 70.63 17.89
CA ARG A 114 -15.05 71.45 18.24
C ARG A 114 -14.33 71.06 19.53
N ASP A 115 -15.00 70.69 20.63
CA ASP A 115 -14.29 70.75 21.92
C ASP A 115 -14.26 69.48 22.79
N LEU A 116 -15.18 68.52 22.66
CA LEU A 116 -15.10 67.29 23.48
C LEU A 116 -15.28 66.00 22.69
N ALA A 117 -16.33 65.88 21.86
CA ALA A 117 -16.66 64.61 21.24
C ALA A 117 -15.72 64.25 20.08
N PHE A 118 -15.31 65.21 19.24
CA PHE A 118 -14.38 64.94 18.14
C PHE A 118 -13.00 64.49 18.63
N LYS A 119 -12.42 65.16 19.65
CA LYS A 119 -11.14 64.72 20.25
C LYS A 119 -11.24 63.33 20.88
N SER A 120 -12.33 63.04 21.58
CA SER A 120 -12.54 61.69 22.13
C SER A 120 -12.74 60.64 21.04
N MET A 121 -13.50 60.95 20.00
CA MET A 121 -13.79 60.03 18.90
C MET A 121 -12.55 59.78 18.03
N GLU A 122 -11.80 60.83 17.72
CA GLU A 122 -10.52 60.75 17.02
C GLU A 122 -9.50 59.94 17.82
N HIS A 123 -9.42 60.15 19.14
CA HIS A 123 -8.59 59.33 20.02
C HIS A 123 -8.93 57.83 19.92
N TYR A 124 -10.21 57.46 19.99
CA TYR A 124 -10.62 56.05 19.87
C TYR A 124 -10.37 55.47 18.47
N ILE A 125 -10.52 56.27 17.41
CA ILE A 125 -10.20 55.85 16.03
C ILE A 125 -8.70 55.57 15.89
N LEU A 126 -7.86 56.51 16.36
CA LEU A 126 -6.39 56.35 16.32
C LEU A 126 -5.93 55.18 17.20
N GLN A 127 -6.57 54.96 18.35
CA GLN A 127 -6.30 53.83 19.24
C GLN A 127 -6.62 52.49 18.56
N ASN A 128 -7.76 52.37 17.89
CA ASN A 128 -8.14 51.15 17.17
C ASN A 128 -7.22 50.87 15.96
N ASN A 129 -6.71 51.92 15.32
CA ASN A 129 -5.75 51.78 14.22
C ASN A 129 -4.32 51.46 14.69
N ALA A 130 -3.95 51.78 15.94
CA ALA A 130 -2.61 51.54 16.45
C ALA A 130 -2.31 50.03 16.61
N CYS A 131 -3.32 49.24 16.99
CA CYS A 131 -3.21 47.79 17.08
C CYS A 131 -4.58 47.15 16.85
N ASN A 132 -4.66 46.25 15.88
CA ASN A 132 -5.88 45.48 15.66
C ASN A 132 -6.01 44.38 16.73
N ILE A 133 -6.63 44.73 17.86
CA ILE A 133 -6.89 43.80 18.96
C ILE A 133 -7.81 42.62 18.58
N TYR A 134 -8.45 42.68 17.42
CA TYR A 134 -9.33 41.63 16.90
C TYR A 134 -8.62 40.69 15.92
N GLU A 135 -7.36 40.96 15.57
CA GLU A 135 -6.57 40.06 14.72
C GLU A 135 -6.17 38.81 15.50
N GLN A 136 -6.69 37.65 15.07
CA GLN A 136 -6.27 36.36 15.59
C GLN A 136 -5.04 35.88 14.81
N PHE A 137 -3.87 36.00 15.42
CA PHE A 137 -2.65 35.44 14.84
C PHE A 137 -2.82 33.93 14.62
N PHE A 138 -2.36 33.45 13.46
CA PHE A 138 -2.39 32.04 13.07
C PHE A 138 -3.79 31.43 12.86
N ALA A 139 -4.84 32.25 12.65
CA ALA A 139 -6.16 31.74 12.30
C ALA A 139 -6.17 30.86 11.04
N ASP A 140 -5.28 31.15 10.08
CA ASP A 140 -5.16 30.41 8.81
C ASP A 140 -4.12 29.28 8.85
N VAL A 141 -3.46 29.07 9.99
CA VAL A 141 -2.42 28.04 10.10
C VAL A 141 -3.01 26.80 10.76
N GLU A 142 -3.20 25.76 9.96
CA GLU A 142 -3.56 24.44 10.49
C GLU A 142 -2.44 23.93 11.42
N ALA A 143 -2.83 23.52 12.63
CA ALA A 143 -1.90 23.00 13.62
C ALA A 143 -1.28 21.69 13.13
N THR A 144 -0.03 21.75 12.65
CA THR A 144 0.72 20.54 12.29
C THR A 144 1.27 19.87 13.54
N PRO A 145 1.07 18.56 13.72
CA PRO A 145 1.61 17.85 14.87
C PRO A 145 3.15 17.86 14.81
N LEU A 146 3.78 18.31 15.90
CA LEU A 146 5.25 18.38 16.03
C LEU A 146 5.94 17.01 15.91
N ILE A 147 5.23 15.94 16.27
CA ILE A 147 5.72 14.56 16.20
C ILE A 147 4.81 13.80 15.25
N GLN A 148 5.31 13.56 14.04
CA GLN A 148 4.67 12.64 13.12
C GLN A 148 4.90 11.21 13.60
N ARG A 149 3.84 10.51 14.01
CA ARG A 149 3.93 9.14 14.50
C ARG A 149 3.93 8.16 13.32
N ALA A 150 4.94 7.31 13.27
CA ALA A 150 4.95 6.17 12.37
C ALA A 150 3.97 5.10 12.90
N PHE A 151 3.04 4.66 12.06
CA PHE A 151 2.13 3.56 12.38
C PHE A 151 1.87 2.72 11.15
N SER A 152 1.38 1.50 11.37
CA SER A 152 0.81 0.66 10.31
C SER A 152 -0.51 0.06 10.78
N ARG A 153 -1.38 -0.24 9.82
CA ARG A 153 -2.65 -0.94 10.07
C ARG A 153 -2.85 -2.06 9.06
N THR A 154 -3.45 -3.16 9.49
CA THR A 154 -3.87 -4.23 8.58
C THR A 154 -5.22 -3.85 7.97
N VAL A 155 -5.25 -3.68 6.65
CA VAL A 155 -6.48 -3.32 5.89
C VAL A 155 -7.28 -4.58 5.61
N ASN A 156 -6.68 -5.53 4.89
CA ASN A 156 -7.34 -6.75 4.42
C ASN A 156 -6.49 -7.99 4.70
N VAL A 157 -7.15 -9.13 4.86
CA VAL A 157 -6.51 -10.44 5.03
C VAL A 157 -7.10 -11.43 4.04
N TYR A 158 -6.26 -11.89 3.11
CA TYR A 158 -6.62 -12.86 2.07
C TYR A 158 -6.22 -14.24 2.56
N ARG A 159 -7.17 -15.16 2.59
CA ARG A 159 -6.95 -16.53 3.09
C ARG A 159 -7.11 -17.51 1.96
N ASP A 160 -6.25 -18.53 1.93
CA ASP A 160 -6.41 -19.66 1.01
C ASP A 160 -7.83 -20.23 1.14
N PRO A 161 -8.62 -20.30 0.05
CA PRO A 161 -9.96 -20.91 0.06
C PRO A 161 -9.92 -22.41 0.38
N LEU A 162 -8.76 -23.07 0.22
CA LEU A 162 -8.60 -24.47 0.57
C LEU A 162 -8.51 -24.67 2.09
N ILE A 163 -9.15 -25.74 2.58
CA ILE A 163 -9.09 -26.15 4.00
C ILE A 163 -7.65 -26.53 4.40
N ALA A 164 -6.89 -27.10 3.47
CA ALA A 164 -5.49 -27.46 3.68
C ALA A 164 -4.60 -26.21 3.67
N LYS A 165 -3.90 -25.97 4.79
CA LYS A 165 -2.99 -24.82 4.92
C LYS A 165 -1.72 -25.04 4.09
N ARG A 166 -1.52 -24.20 3.08
CA ARG A 166 -0.34 -24.18 2.20
C ARG A 166 0.47 -22.92 2.46
N SER A 167 1.80 -22.99 2.33
CA SER A 167 2.66 -21.80 2.46
C SER A 167 2.61 -20.97 1.19
N ILE A 168 2.66 -19.66 1.35
CA ILE A 168 2.84 -18.76 0.20
C ILE A 168 4.33 -18.57 -0.03
N THR A 169 4.78 -18.81 -1.25
CA THR A 169 6.21 -18.73 -1.62
C THR A 169 6.59 -17.42 -2.31
N HIS A 170 5.66 -16.81 -3.03
CA HIS A 170 5.91 -15.57 -3.76
C HIS A 170 4.64 -14.72 -3.87
N LEU A 171 4.84 -13.41 -3.91
CA LEU A 171 3.82 -12.40 -4.16
C LEU A 171 4.31 -11.51 -5.32
N SER A 172 3.38 -11.05 -6.15
CA SER A 172 3.67 -10.10 -7.23
C SER A 172 2.48 -9.17 -7.46
N TRP A 173 2.72 -7.87 -7.53
CA TRP A 173 1.68 -6.87 -7.79
C TRP A 173 1.43 -6.74 -9.30
N SER A 174 0.17 -6.52 -9.68
CA SER A 174 -0.15 -6.20 -11.06
C SER A 174 0.32 -4.78 -11.41
N PRO A 175 0.87 -4.53 -12.60
CA PRO A 175 1.30 -3.18 -13.02
C PRO A 175 0.11 -2.23 -13.31
N ASP A 176 -1.12 -2.74 -13.28
CA ASP A 176 -2.37 -2.00 -13.51
C ASP A 176 -2.80 -1.27 -12.24
N GLN A 177 -2.03 -0.25 -11.84
CA GLN A 177 -2.19 0.52 -10.59
C GLN A 177 -2.09 -0.31 -9.29
N GLY A 178 -1.75 -1.60 -9.39
CA GLY A 178 -1.66 -2.52 -8.26
C GLY A 178 -2.99 -2.91 -7.62
N ASN A 179 -4.10 -2.79 -8.35
CA ASN A 179 -5.42 -3.22 -7.88
C ASN A 179 -5.53 -4.74 -7.64
N ARG A 180 -4.59 -5.52 -8.19
CA ARG A 180 -4.52 -6.97 -8.04
C ARG A 180 -3.12 -7.41 -7.66
N PHE A 181 -3.03 -8.56 -7.00
CA PHE A 181 -1.78 -9.25 -6.76
C PHE A 181 -1.93 -10.75 -6.95
N ALA A 182 -0.86 -11.38 -7.41
CA ALA A 182 -0.76 -12.81 -7.61
C ALA A 182 -0.01 -13.42 -6.42
N ALA A 183 -0.55 -14.52 -5.88
CA ALA A 183 0.03 -15.25 -4.77
C ALA A 183 0.23 -16.72 -5.16
N SER A 184 1.47 -17.21 -5.04
CA SER A 184 1.81 -18.61 -5.31
C SER A 184 1.72 -19.43 -4.04
N TYR A 185 0.90 -20.48 -4.06
CA TYR A 185 0.66 -21.37 -2.93
C TYR A 185 1.33 -22.71 -3.18
N SER A 186 2.24 -23.09 -2.30
CA SER A 186 2.91 -24.39 -2.37
C SER A 186 3.17 -24.95 -0.98
N ASN A 187 3.36 -26.26 -0.86
CA ASN A 187 3.78 -26.86 0.39
C ASN A 187 5.29 -27.10 0.32
N ALA A 188 6.06 -26.36 1.11
CA ALA A 188 7.51 -26.50 1.17
C ALA A 188 7.98 -27.89 1.67
N ASN A 189 7.10 -28.66 2.33
CA ASN A 189 7.44 -29.98 2.85
C ASN A 189 7.17 -31.08 1.82
N PHE A 190 8.22 -31.47 1.07
CA PHE A 190 8.18 -32.59 0.12
C PHE A 190 7.58 -33.88 0.70
N LYS A 191 7.84 -34.17 1.99
CA LYS A 191 7.31 -35.35 2.70
C LYS A 191 5.79 -35.33 2.94
N LYS A 192 5.14 -34.17 2.82
CA LYS A 192 3.69 -33.96 3.04
C LYS A 192 2.94 -33.61 1.73
N SER A 193 3.59 -33.64 0.57
CA SER A 193 3.04 -33.19 -0.73
C SER A 193 2.11 -34.21 -1.41
N PHE A 194 1.19 -34.83 -0.67
CA PHE A 194 0.11 -35.63 -1.24
C PHE A 194 -1.17 -34.81 -1.53
N SER A 195 -1.10 -33.48 -1.45
CA SER A 195 -2.23 -32.61 -1.80
C SER A 195 -2.36 -32.52 -3.32
N SER A 196 -3.49 -32.99 -3.87
CA SER A 196 -3.78 -32.97 -5.31
C SER A 196 -4.03 -31.57 -5.89
N ASN A 197 -4.18 -30.54 -5.04
CA ASN A 197 -4.49 -29.17 -5.47
C ASN A 197 -3.26 -28.25 -5.41
N TYR A 198 -2.72 -27.92 -6.59
CA TYR A 198 -1.59 -27.01 -6.79
C TYR A 198 -2.02 -25.59 -7.18
N THR A 199 -3.29 -25.27 -7.01
CA THR A 199 -3.88 -24.01 -7.46
C THR A 199 -3.26 -22.80 -6.77
N SER A 200 -2.88 -21.81 -7.57
CA SER A 200 -2.47 -20.47 -7.11
C SER A 200 -3.55 -19.46 -7.44
N TYR A 201 -3.53 -18.28 -6.82
CA TYR A 201 -4.64 -17.32 -6.92
C TYR A 201 -4.16 -15.93 -7.28
N ILE A 202 -4.98 -15.22 -8.04
CA ILE A 202 -4.93 -13.79 -8.23
C ILE A 202 -6.03 -13.18 -7.39
N TRP A 203 -5.66 -12.25 -6.52
CA TRP A 203 -6.54 -11.55 -5.62
C TRP A 203 -6.72 -10.11 -6.07
N GLU A 204 -7.88 -9.55 -5.79
CA GLU A 204 -8.20 -8.15 -5.98
C GLU A 204 -8.19 -7.45 -4.62
N VAL A 205 -7.63 -6.24 -4.57
CA VAL A 205 -7.41 -5.52 -3.31
C VAL A 205 -8.72 -5.19 -2.58
N GLU A 206 -9.79 -4.90 -3.32
CA GLU A 206 -11.09 -4.55 -2.77
C GLU A 206 -11.85 -5.79 -2.24
N ASN A 207 -11.59 -6.97 -2.80
CA ASN A 207 -12.37 -8.18 -2.57
C ASN A 207 -11.52 -9.29 -1.90
N PRO A 208 -11.40 -9.31 -0.56
CA PRO A 208 -10.57 -10.28 0.14
C PRO A 208 -11.19 -11.68 0.32
N ASN A 209 -12.50 -11.83 0.12
CA ASN A 209 -13.23 -13.06 0.43
C ASN A 209 -13.12 -14.13 -0.66
N SER A 210 -12.93 -13.72 -1.91
CA SER A 210 -12.87 -14.62 -3.06
C SER A 210 -11.76 -14.21 -4.03
N PRO A 211 -10.96 -15.15 -4.54
CA PRO A 211 -9.94 -14.82 -5.52
C PRO A 211 -10.60 -14.37 -6.84
N TYR A 212 -10.00 -13.37 -7.48
CA TYR A 212 -10.41 -12.88 -8.80
C TYR A 212 -10.25 -13.97 -9.87
N MET A 213 -9.12 -14.68 -9.85
CA MET A 213 -8.85 -15.80 -10.75
C MET A 213 -8.05 -16.90 -10.06
N THR A 214 -8.34 -18.14 -10.44
CA THR A 214 -7.59 -19.33 -10.00
C THR A 214 -6.70 -19.82 -11.13
N LEU A 215 -5.40 -19.95 -10.88
CA LEU A 215 -4.44 -20.55 -11.80
C LEU A 215 -4.30 -22.04 -11.47
N LYS A 216 -4.44 -22.90 -12.49
CA LYS A 216 -4.38 -24.36 -12.34
C LYS A 216 -3.10 -24.92 -12.98
N PRO A 217 -1.96 -24.96 -12.26
CA PRO A 217 -0.76 -25.60 -12.73
C PRO A 217 -0.85 -27.13 -12.57
N PHE A 218 -0.13 -27.86 -13.41
CA PHE A 218 -0.02 -29.32 -13.30
C PHE A 218 0.87 -29.75 -12.12
N CYS A 219 1.69 -28.84 -11.57
CA CYS A 219 2.56 -29.06 -10.42
C CYS A 219 2.67 -27.80 -9.54
N PRO A 220 3.19 -27.89 -8.30
CA PRO A 220 3.31 -26.73 -7.41
C PRO A 220 4.10 -25.56 -8.03
N THR A 221 3.51 -24.37 -7.98
CA THR A 221 4.16 -23.12 -8.40
C THR A 221 4.93 -22.51 -7.24
N LEU A 222 6.21 -22.20 -7.49
CA LEU A 222 7.12 -21.63 -6.49
C LEU A 222 7.25 -20.12 -6.61
N THR A 223 7.27 -19.62 -7.84
CA THR A 223 7.26 -18.18 -8.12
C THR A 223 6.17 -17.84 -9.09
N LEU A 224 5.66 -16.63 -8.97
CA LEU A 224 4.66 -16.09 -9.88
C LEU A 224 4.92 -14.60 -9.96
N GLU A 225 5.23 -14.11 -11.17
CA GLU A 225 5.66 -12.73 -11.40
C GLU A 225 4.89 -12.11 -12.58
N TYR A 226 4.25 -10.96 -12.32
CA TYR A 226 3.60 -10.17 -13.35
C TYR A 226 4.59 -9.52 -14.29
N ASN A 227 4.24 -9.47 -15.58
CA ASN A 227 4.99 -8.66 -16.53
C ASN A 227 4.81 -7.17 -16.17
N PRO A 228 5.89 -6.40 -15.98
CA PRO A 228 5.79 -4.98 -15.63
C PRO A 228 5.15 -4.10 -16.73
N LYS A 229 5.02 -4.60 -17.97
CA LYS A 229 4.43 -3.86 -19.10
C LYS A 229 3.02 -4.30 -19.48
N ASP A 230 2.69 -5.57 -19.31
CA ASP A 230 1.36 -6.11 -19.64
C ASP A 230 0.77 -6.81 -18.41
N SER A 231 -0.31 -6.24 -17.86
CA SER A 231 -0.99 -6.75 -16.67
C SER A 231 -1.66 -8.11 -16.85
N ASN A 232 -1.73 -8.63 -18.08
CA ASN A 232 -2.39 -9.89 -18.38
C ASN A 232 -1.44 -11.07 -18.43
N ILE A 233 -0.12 -10.83 -18.55
CA ILE A 233 0.87 -11.88 -18.70
C ILE A 233 1.58 -12.11 -17.37
N LEU A 234 1.66 -13.37 -16.95
CA LEU A 234 2.48 -13.79 -15.81
C LEU A 234 3.42 -14.90 -16.21
N VAL A 235 4.55 -14.98 -15.52
CA VAL A 235 5.49 -16.09 -15.61
C VAL A 235 5.63 -16.74 -14.25
N SER A 236 5.82 -18.06 -14.24
CA SER A 236 5.94 -18.84 -13.02
C SER A 236 7.02 -19.90 -13.07
N GLY A 237 7.80 -20.02 -12.00
CA GLY A 237 8.72 -21.13 -11.77
C GLY A 237 8.02 -22.31 -11.09
N LEU A 238 8.29 -23.51 -11.58
CA LEU A 238 7.65 -24.74 -11.13
C LEU A 238 8.60 -25.61 -10.29
N MET A 239 8.03 -26.48 -9.46
CA MET A 239 8.78 -27.45 -8.66
C MET A 239 9.60 -28.43 -9.51
N THR A 240 9.21 -28.67 -10.76
CA THR A 240 9.94 -29.54 -11.71
C THR A 240 11.17 -28.87 -12.32
N GLY A 241 11.43 -27.59 -12.03
CA GLY A 241 12.49 -26.80 -12.66
C GLY A 241 12.08 -26.14 -13.98
N GLN A 242 10.89 -26.48 -14.51
CA GLN A 242 10.30 -25.85 -15.69
C GLN A 242 9.77 -24.44 -15.39
N VAL A 243 9.65 -23.64 -16.44
CA VAL A 243 9.02 -22.32 -16.38
C VAL A 243 7.75 -22.32 -17.22
N ALA A 244 6.72 -21.66 -16.70
CA ALA A 244 5.38 -21.61 -17.25
C ALA A 244 4.96 -20.17 -17.53
N CYS A 245 4.18 -19.95 -18.59
CA CYS A 245 3.60 -18.66 -18.97
C CYS A 245 2.07 -18.72 -18.86
N TRP A 246 1.49 -17.64 -18.33
CA TRP A 246 0.06 -17.50 -18.08
C TRP A 246 -0.48 -16.24 -18.76
N ASP A 247 -1.70 -16.33 -19.27
CA ASP A 247 -2.45 -15.20 -19.81
C ASP A 247 -3.82 -15.15 -19.11
N VAL A 248 -4.05 -14.10 -18.33
CA VAL A 248 -5.29 -13.87 -17.58
C VAL A 248 -6.51 -13.84 -18.48
N ARG A 249 -6.36 -13.44 -19.75
CA ARG A 249 -7.47 -13.37 -20.72
C ARG A 249 -7.92 -14.74 -21.22
N ARG A 250 -7.01 -15.73 -21.22
CA ARG A 250 -7.30 -17.11 -21.64
C ARG A 250 -7.91 -17.95 -20.54
N GLY A 251 -7.92 -17.45 -19.31
CA GLY A 251 -8.54 -18.08 -18.16
C GLY A 251 -7.55 -18.87 -17.28
N PRO A 252 -8.02 -19.92 -16.59
CA PRO A 252 -7.27 -20.58 -15.52
C PRO A 252 -6.19 -21.55 -16.00
N GLU A 253 -6.19 -21.89 -17.28
CA GLU A 253 -5.30 -22.90 -17.88
C GLU A 253 -3.95 -22.31 -18.28
N LEU A 254 -2.94 -23.18 -18.30
CA LEU A 254 -1.58 -22.81 -18.68
C LEU A 254 -1.49 -22.52 -20.18
N VAL A 255 -0.80 -21.46 -20.57
CA VAL A 255 -0.66 -21.08 -21.98
C VAL A 255 0.49 -21.82 -22.64
N ASP A 256 1.68 -21.76 -22.02
CA ASP A 256 2.89 -22.35 -22.57
C ASP A 256 3.84 -22.78 -21.45
N ILE A 257 4.69 -23.76 -21.73
CA ILE A 257 5.63 -24.36 -20.77
C ILE A 257 6.96 -24.72 -21.44
N SER A 258 8.06 -24.55 -20.71
CA SER A 258 9.38 -24.99 -21.17
C SER A 258 9.50 -26.52 -21.26
N SER A 259 10.35 -27.01 -22.16
CA SER A 259 10.67 -28.44 -22.23
C SER A 259 11.48 -28.86 -21.01
N ILE A 260 11.20 -30.05 -20.46
CA ILE A 260 11.90 -30.58 -19.28
C ILE A 260 13.42 -30.73 -19.52
N GLU A 261 13.83 -31.05 -20.75
CA GLU A 261 15.23 -31.30 -21.11
C GLU A 261 16.13 -30.06 -20.99
N PHE A 262 15.58 -28.88 -21.26
CA PHE A 262 16.33 -27.62 -21.26
C PHE A 262 16.07 -26.76 -20.02
N SER A 263 15.18 -27.21 -19.15
CA SER A 263 14.79 -26.55 -17.91
C SER A 263 15.84 -26.75 -16.80
N HIS A 264 15.59 -26.20 -15.61
CA HIS A 264 16.48 -26.40 -14.46
C HIS A 264 16.40 -27.86 -13.96
N ARG A 265 17.49 -28.36 -13.36
CA ARG A 265 17.51 -29.69 -12.74
C ARG A 265 16.83 -29.69 -11.36
N ASP A 266 16.91 -28.55 -10.69
CA ASP A 266 16.32 -28.30 -9.38
C ASP A 266 15.11 -27.36 -9.49
N PRO A 267 14.25 -27.29 -8.45
CA PRO A 267 13.08 -26.42 -8.44
C PRO A 267 13.38 -24.96 -8.80
N CYS A 268 12.57 -24.38 -9.68
CA CYS A 268 12.75 -23.01 -10.15
C CYS A 268 12.19 -22.01 -9.12
N ASP A 269 13.00 -21.67 -8.12
CA ASP A 269 12.62 -20.83 -6.97
C ASP A 269 12.66 -19.31 -7.23
N LYS A 270 13.22 -18.86 -8.36
CA LYS A 270 13.35 -17.43 -8.70
C LYS A 270 13.10 -17.17 -10.18
N THR A 271 12.21 -16.23 -10.48
CA THR A 271 11.90 -15.75 -11.84
C THR A 271 11.71 -14.25 -11.81
N LEU A 272 12.34 -13.53 -12.73
CA LEU A 272 12.21 -12.07 -12.84
C LEU A 272 12.14 -11.62 -14.30
N TRP A 273 11.35 -10.60 -14.55
CA TRP A 273 11.25 -9.98 -15.86
C TRP A 273 12.45 -9.09 -16.17
N ILE A 274 12.78 -9.03 -17.46
CA ILE A 274 13.78 -8.12 -18.00
C ILE A 274 13.03 -6.95 -18.61
N ASN A 275 13.51 -5.72 -18.35
CA ASN A 275 12.97 -4.53 -18.99
C ASN A 275 13.44 -4.41 -20.45
N SER A 276 13.07 -5.39 -21.29
CA SER A 276 13.34 -5.39 -22.72
C SER A 276 12.34 -4.48 -23.45
N LYS A 277 12.70 -3.95 -24.62
CA LYS A 277 11.79 -3.08 -25.39
C LYS A 277 10.48 -3.79 -25.73
N THR A 278 10.53 -5.08 -26.05
CA THR A 278 9.37 -5.91 -26.37
C THR A 278 8.58 -6.35 -25.14
N GLY A 279 9.19 -6.37 -23.94
CA GLY A 279 8.53 -6.83 -22.72
C GLY A 279 8.23 -8.34 -22.69
N THR A 280 8.93 -9.14 -23.49
CA THR A 280 8.71 -10.59 -23.62
C THR A 280 9.80 -11.44 -22.99
N GLU A 281 10.88 -10.81 -22.51
CA GLU A 281 12.04 -11.53 -21.98
C GLU A 281 12.02 -11.58 -20.45
N PHE A 282 12.38 -12.72 -19.90
CA PHE A 282 12.57 -12.90 -18.47
C PHE A 282 13.73 -13.87 -18.22
N PHE A 283 14.14 -14.02 -16.97
CA PHE A 283 15.16 -14.99 -16.59
C PHE A 283 14.79 -15.70 -15.30
N SER A 284 15.27 -16.93 -15.18
CA SER A 284 15.05 -17.79 -14.04
C SER A 284 16.37 -18.20 -13.40
N ALA A 285 16.32 -18.51 -12.12
CA ALA A 285 17.43 -19.06 -11.37
C ALA A 285 16.94 -20.18 -10.46
N SER A 286 17.83 -21.14 -10.21
CA SER A 286 17.57 -22.32 -9.38
C SER A 286 18.78 -22.63 -8.51
N LYS A 287 18.57 -23.56 -7.58
CA LYS A 287 19.60 -24.10 -6.68
C LYS A 287 20.62 -24.98 -7.40
N ASP A 288 20.34 -25.36 -8.65
CA ASP A 288 21.31 -25.99 -9.55
C ASP A 288 22.46 -25.06 -9.98
N GLY A 289 22.44 -23.80 -9.55
CA GLY A 289 23.48 -22.81 -9.83
C GLY A 289 23.46 -22.28 -11.27
N GLN A 290 22.39 -22.53 -12.01
CA GLN A 290 22.20 -22.02 -13.37
C GLN A 290 21.26 -20.81 -13.38
N ILE A 291 21.57 -19.84 -14.24
CA ILE A 291 20.68 -18.77 -14.66
C ILE A 291 20.30 -19.04 -16.12
N LYS A 292 19.01 -19.04 -16.42
CA LYS A 292 18.49 -19.25 -17.79
C LYS A 292 17.66 -18.06 -18.23
N TRP A 293 17.88 -17.61 -19.47
CA TRP A 293 17.11 -16.53 -20.09
C TRP A 293 16.07 -17.10 -21.03
N TRP A 294 14.88 -16.52 -21.03
CA TRP A 294 13.73 -17.02 -21.77
C TRP A 294 13.04 -15.88 -22.52
N ASP A 295 12.34 -16.24 -23.60
CA ASP A 295 11.44 -15.34 -24.34
C ASP A 295 10.06 -16.00 -24.37
N THR A 296 9.02 -15.28 -23.96
CA THR A 296 7.65 -15.80 -23.90
C THR A 296 7.09 -16.24 -25.25
N ARG A 297 7.70 -15.78 -26.34
CA ARG A 297 7.35 -16.19 -27.71
C ARG A 297 7.95 -17.54 -28.12
N LYS A 298 8.97 -18.01 -27.40
CA LYS A 298 9.67 -19.27 -27.65
C LYS A 298 10.05 -19.93 -26.31
N MET A 299 9.05 -20.44 -25.60
CA MET A 299 9.23 -20.98 -24.24
C MET A 299 9.92 -22.35 -24.19
N LEU A 300 9.89 -23.12 -25.29
CA LEU A 300 10.43 -24.49 -25.30
C LEU A 300 11.91 -24.59 -24.93
N THR A 301 12.73 -23.62 -25.36
CA THR A 301 14.19 -23.61 -25.17
C THR A 301 14.64 -22.26 -24.62
N PRO A 302 15.56 -22.22 -23.64
CA PRO A 302 16.12 -20.96 -23.17
C PRO A 302 16.94 -20.31 -24.28
N THR A 303 16.94 -18.98 -24.31
CA THR A 303 17.77 -18.17 -25.22
C THR A 303 19.24 -18.26 -24.85
N GLU A 304 19.55 -18.35 -23.56
CA GLU A 304 20.90 -18.36 -23.02
C GLU A 304 20.91 -19.08 -21.67
N THR A 305 22.02 -19.71 -21.31
CA THR A 305 22.25 -20.31 -19.99
C THR A 305 23.63 -19.89 -19.48
N LEU A 306 23.71 -19.55 -18.19
CA LEU A 306 24.95 -19.21 -17.49
C LEU A 306 25.04 -20.06 -16.22
N VAL A 307 26.16 -20.74 -16.04
CA VAL A 307 26.46 -21.52 -14.84
C VAL A 307 27.32 -20.68 -13.89
N ILE A 308 26.93 -20.60 -12.61
CA ILE A 308 27.69 -19.86 -11.58
C ILE A 308 28.75 -20.78 -10.97
N ASP A 309 29.87 -20.96 -11.68
CA ASP A 309 31.10 -21.54 -11.12
C ASP A 309 32.02 -20.42 -10.63
N LEU A 310 32.30 -20.40 -9.33
CA LEU A 310 33.15 -19.39 -8.69
C LEU A 310 34.65 -19.64 -8.92
N LEU A 311 35.07 -20.87 -9.19
CA LEU A 311 36.49 -21.20 -9.39
C LEU A 311 36.89 -21.00 -10.84
N LYS A 312 36.14 -21.59 -11.77
CA LYS A 312 36.42 -21.53 -13.22
C LYS A 312 35.14 -21.25 -14.00
N PRO A 313 34.76 -19.96 -14.14
CA PRO A 313 33.52 -19.60 -14.82
C PRO A 313 33.49 -20.01 -16.30
N GLU A 314 34.66 -20.12 -16.93
CA GLU A 314 34.79 -20.50 -18.36
C GLU A 314 34.40 -21.95 -18.64
N ASP A 315 34.54 -22.86 -17.67
CA ASP A 315 34.28 -24.29 -17.86
C ASP A 315 32.77 -24.61 -17.87
N GLN A 316 31.92 -23.69 -17.36
CA GLN A 316 30.47 -23.86 -17.21
C GLN A 316 30.04 -25.24 -16.67
N ASN A 317 30.78 -25.77 -15.70
CA ASN A 317 30.49 -27.09 -15.17
C ASN A 317 29.38 -27.02 -14.11
N VAL A 318 28.25 -27.66 -14.40
CA VAL A 318 27.07 -27.70 -13.51
C VAL A 318 27.39 -28.38 -12.17
N ASP A 319 28.26 -29.38 -12.15
CA ASP A 319 28.55 -30.15 -10.93
C ASP A 319 29.36 -29.34 -9.90
N LYS A 320 29.99 -28.23 -10.34
CA LYS A 320 30.73 -27.29 -9.49
C LYS A 320 29.99 -25.97 -9.29
N ALA A 321 28.76 -25.88 -9.79
CA ALA A 321 27.96 -24.68 -9.68
C ALA A 321 27.56 -24.43 -8.22
N THR A 322 27.54 -23.17 -7.82
CA THR A 322 27.02 -22.78 -6.51
C THR A 322 25.54 -22.41 -6.64
N GLY A 323 24.68 -22.98 -5.80
CA GLY A 323 23.24 -22.72 -5.84
C GLY A 323 22.87 -21.26 -5.62
N ILE A 324 21.83 -20.81 -6.33
CA ILE A 324 21.33 -19.43 -6.29
C ILE A 324 20.09 -19.36 -5.42
N SER A 325 20.13 -18.49 -4.41
CA SER A 325 19.06 -18.31 -3.43
C SER A 325 18.25 -17.03 -3.65
N ALA A 326 18.87 -15.97 -4.19
CA ALA A 326 18.21 -14.69 -4.47
C ALA A 326 18.60 -14.15 -5.84
N LEU A 327 17.70 -13.39 -6.47
CA LEU A 327 17.87 -12.87 -7.82
C LEU A 327 17.39 -11.41 -7.84
N GLN A 328 18.11 -10.54 -8.55
CA GLN A 328 17.73 -9.16 -8.73
C GLN A 328 18.16 -8.63 -10.10
N PHE A 329 17.33 -7.78 -10.69
CA PHE A 329 17.61 -7.12 -11.97
C PHE A 329 17.71 -5.60 -11.81
N GLU A 330 18.50 -4.95 -12.66
CA GLU A 330 18.51 -3.50 -12.78
C GLU A 330 17.47 -3.03 -13.80
N SER A 331 16.43 -2.30 -13.36
CA SER A 331 15.35 -1.84 -14.23
C SER A 331 15.78 -0.73 -15.21
N SER A 332 16.77 0.09 -14.85
CA SER A 332 17.31 1.21 -15.66
C SER A 332 18.17 0.73 -16.83
N MET A 333 19.01 -0.27 -16.61
CA MET A 333 19.90 -0.84 -17.63
C MET A 333 19.57 -2.31 -17.81
N GLY A 334 18.94 -2.63 -18.94
CA GLY A 334 18.40 -3.96 -19.29
C GLY A 334 19.42 -5.10 -19.44
N THR A 335 20.61 -4.98 -18.87
CA THR A 335 21.72 -5.92 -19.05
C THR A 335 22.42 -6.31 -17.76
N ARG A 336 22.21 -5.60 -16.64
CA ARG A 336 22.88 -5.89 -15.36
C ARG A 336 21.95 -6.69 -14.44
N PHE A 337 22.48 -7.77 -13.90
CA PHE A 337 21.78 -8.63 -12.96
C PHE A 337 22.65 -8.86 -11.72
N MET A 338 22.03 -9.27 -10.63
CA MET A 338 22.72 -9.80 -9.46
C MET A 338 22.07 -11.08 -9.01
N CYS A 339 22.87 -11.99 -8.47
CA CYS A 339 22.39 -13.18 -7.80
C CYS A 339 23.08 -13.34 -6.45
N GLY A 340 22.29 -13.69 -5.43
CA GLY A 340 22.76 -14.12 -4.13
C GLY A 340 22.87 -15.63 -4.12
N LEU A 341 23.98 -16.14 -3.57
CA LEU A 341 24.29 -17.56 -3.53
C LEU A 341 24.05 -18.15 -2.14
N GLU A 342 23.89 -19.47 -2.07
CA GLU A 342 23.68 -20.19 -0.82
C GLU A 342 24.89 -20.14 0.13
N ASN A 343 26.08 -19.83 -0.39
CA ASN A 343 27.31 -19.68 0.40
C ASN A 343 27.56 -18.23 0.91
N GLY A 344 26.58 -17.34 0.77
CA GLY A 344 26.66 -15.96 1.26
C GLY A 344 27.37 -14.96 0.34
N ILE A 345 27.78 -15.40 -0.86
CA ILE A 345 28.37 -14.52 -1.87
C ILE A 345 27.26 -13.93 -2.75
N VAL A 346 27.36 -12.64 -3.05
CA VAL A 346 26.57 -11.98 -4.09
C VAL A 346 27.44 -11.76 -5.31
N VAL A 347 26.95 -12.16 -6.48
CA VAL A 347 27.58 -11.91 -7.77
C VAL A 347 26.80 -10.81 -8.47
N SER A 348 27.49 -9.78 -8.96
CA SER A 348 26.94 -8.79 -9.88
C SER A 348 27.58 -8.93 -11.25
N GLY A 349 26.72 -9.00 -12.27
CA GLY A 349 27.06 -9.47 -13.60
C GLY A 349 26.36 -8.70 -14.72
N THR A 350 26.86 -8.88 -15.94
CA THR A 350 26.26 -8.29 -17.15
C THR A 350 25.92 -9.38 -18.16
N ARG A 351 24.69 -9.41 -18.67
CA ARG A 351 24.25 -10.37 -19.71
C ARG A 351 25.08 -10.24 -21.00
N LYS A 352 25.48 -9.02 -21.36
CA LYS A 352 26.23 -8.72 -22.60
C LYS A 352 27.74 -9.03 -22.52
N GLY A 353 28.25 -9.62 -21.44
CA GLY A 353 29.63 -10.09 -21.37
C GLY A 353 29.92 -11.12 -22.46
N LYS A 354 31.11 -11.09 -23.07
CA LYS A 354 31.46 -12.03 -24.16
C LYS A 354 31.79 -13.40 -23.59
N THR A 355 32.53 -13.44 -22.48
CA THR A 355 32.85 -14.68 -21.78
C THR A 355 31.99 -14.88 -20.52
N PRO A 356 31.75 -16.13 -20.09
CA PRO A 356 31.13 -16.43 -18.80
C PRO A 356 31.82 -15.73 -17.61
N GLY A 357 33.15 -15.62 -17.60
CA GLY A 357 33.88 -14.88 -16.58
C GLY A 357 33.55 -13.40 -16.55
N GLU A 358 33.42 -12.75 -17.71
CA GLU A 358 32.98 -11.35 -17.81
C GLU A 358 31.52 -11.16 -17.36
N LYS A 359 30.67 -12.18 -17.56
CA LYS A 359 29.29 -12.17 -17.06
C LYS A 359 29.24 -12.26 -15.53
N ILE A 360 30.24 -12.87 -14.89
CA ILE A 360 30.40 -12.99 -13.42
C ILE A 360 31.44 -11.95 -12.96
N ALA A 361 31.14 -10.68 -13.23
CA ALA A 361 32.12 -9.59 -13.14
C ALA A 361 32.61 -9.30 -11.71
N THR A 362 31.70 -9.19 -10.75
CA THR A 362 32.03 -8.73 -9.39
C THR A 362 31.40 -9.62 -8.34
N ARG A 363 32.13 -9.82 -7.23
CA ARG A 363 31.76 -10.73 -6.15
C ARG A 363 31.86 -9.99 -4.82
N PHE A 364 30.82 -10.10 -4.00
CA PHE A 364 30.73 -9.52 -2.68
C PHE A 364 30.55 -10.64 -1.66
N ARG A 365 31.42 -10.72 -0.65
CA ARG A 365 31.22 -11.65 0.48
C ARG A 365 30.18 -11.07 1.42
N ALA A 366 28.92 -11.19 1.00
CA ALA A 366 27.84 -10.38 1.53
C ALA A 366 27.33 -10.85 2.88
N GLN A 367 27.19 -12.16 3.09
CA GLN A 367 26.60 -12.75 4.29
C GLN A 367 27.44 -13.95 4.75
N TYR A 368 27.24 -14.39 6.00
CA TYR A 368 27.89 -15.58 6.54
C TYR A 368 27.18 -16.88 6.15
N GLY A 369 25.86 -16.81 5.93
CA GLY A 369 25.01 -17.90 5.46
C GLY A 369 24.38 -17.56 4.10
N PRO A 370 23.32 -18.28 3.68
CA PRO A 370 22.67 -18.04 2.41
C PRO A 370 22.11 -16.62 2.29
N VAL A 371 22.19 -16.05 1.09
CA VAL A 371 21.55 -14.76 0.82
C VAL A 371 20.06 -14.97 0.60
N ILE A 372 19.23 -14.63 1.58
CA ILE A 372 17.78 -14.88 1.58
C ILE A 372 17.06 -13.90 0.65
N SER A 373 17.39 -12.61 0.77
CA SER A 373 16.86 -11.56 -0.12
C SER A 373 17.97 -10.66 -0.62
N LEU A 374 17.79 -10.18 -1.85
CA LEU A 374 18.69 -9.28 -2.55
C LEU A 374 17.84 -8.27 -3.31
N GLU A 375 17.96 -6.99 -2.98
CA GLU A 375 17.16 -5.95 -3.63
C GLU A 375 17.96 -4.68 -3.85
N ARG A 376 17.88 -4.10 -5.06
CA ARG A 376 18.48 -2.79 -5.32
C ARG A 376 17.57 -1.69 -4.80
N ASN A 377 18.17 -0.60 -4.32
CA ASN A 377 17.39 0.58 -4.01
C ASN A 377 16.75 1.13 -5.32
N PRO A 378 15.42 1.36 -5.37
CA PRO A 378 14.73 1.78 -6.58
C PRO A 378 15.24 3.10 -7.18
N THR A 379 15.71 4.02 -6.33
CA THR A 379 16.20 5.34 -6.76
C THR A 379 17.73 5.36 -6.85
N PHE A 380 18.41 4.77 -5.87
CA PHE A 380 19.86 4.75 -5.77
C PHE A 380 20.41 3.39 -6.23
N VAL A 381 20.31 3.12 -7.52
CA VAL A 381 20.57 1.80 -8.15
C VAL A 381 21.96 1.21 -7.86
N LYS A 382 22.96 2.05 -7.54
CA LYS A 382 24.30 1.62 -7.12
C LYS A 382 24.34 0.96 -5.75
N ASN A 383 23.30 1.16 -4.94
CA ASN A 383 23.20 0.61 -3.60
C ASN A 383 22.19 -0.53 -3.56
N PHE A 384 22.53 -1.58 -2.83
CA PHE A 384 21.69 -2.76 -2.71
C PHE A 384 21.64 -3.29 -1.29
N LEU A 385 20.50 -3.86 -0.93
CA LEU A 385 20.23 -4.52 0.32
C LEU A 385 20.45 -6.01 0.16
N THR A 386 21.09 -6.61 1.15
CA THR A 386 21.21 -8.05 1.30
C THR A 386 20.64 -8.43 2.66
N VAL A 387 19.84 -9.49 2.68
CA VAL A 387 19.29 -10.06 3.90
C VAL A 387 19.85 -11.47 4.03
N GLY A 388 20.60 -11.71 5.10
CA GLY A 388 21.01 -13.05 5.51
C GLY A 388 20.19 -13.52 6.71
N ASP A 389 20.64 -14.58 7.35
CA ASP A 389 19.93 -15.22 8.47
C ASP A 389 19.69 -14.26 9.67
N TRP A 390 20.70 -13.49 10.11
CA TRP A 390 20.65 -12.69 11.35
C TRP A 390 20.81 -11.19 11.13
N THR A 391 21.31 -10.80 9.95
CA THR A 391 21.70 -9.41 9.67
C THR A 391 21.24 -8.99 8.29
N SER A 392 20.76 -7.76 8.18
CA SER A 392 20.63 -7.08 6.91
C SER A 392 21.82 -6.15 6.70
N ARG A 393 22.30 -6.04 5.46
CA ARG A 393 23.45 -5.23 5.09
C ARG A 393 23.16 -4.44 3.83
N ILE A 394 23.53 -3.17 3.83
CA ILE A 394 23.46 -2.26 2.69
C ILE A 394 24.87 -2.12 2.11
N TRP A 395 24.97 -2.30 0.81
CA TRP A 395 26.21 -2.26 0.05
C TRP A 395 26.14 -1.17 -1.02
N ALA A 396 27.30 -0.60 -1.37
CA ALA A 396 27.46 0.05 -2.67
C ALA A 396 28.25 -0.87 -3.59
N GLU A 397 27.88 -0.89 -4.87
CA GLU A 397 28.61 -1.64 -5.90
C GLU A 397 30.09 -1.24 -6.02
N ASP A 398 30.44 -0.01 -5.62
CA ASP A 398 31.81 0.50 -5.64
C ASP A 398 32.69 -0.09 -4.51
N CYS A 399 32.10 -0.64 -3.45
CA CYS A 399 32.79 -1.18 -2.26
C CYS A 399 32.70 -2.70 -2.25
N ARG A 400 33.81 -3.39 -2.53
CA ARG A 400 33.81 -4.85 -2.74
C ARG A 400 34.08 -5.65 -1.47
N GLU A 401 34.93 -5.14 -0.59
CA GLU A 401 35.37 -5.85 0.61
C GLU A 401 34.43 -5.68 1.81
N SER A 402 33.72 -4.55 1.90
CA SER A 402 32.88 -4.20 3.06
C SER A 402 31.53 -3.60 2.67
N CYS A 403 30.54 -3.82 3.54
CA CYS A 403 29.24 -3.15 3.48
C CYS A 403 29.32 -1.74 4.07
N ILE A 404 28.42 -0.87 3.64
CA ILE A 404 28.34 0.53 4.06
C ILE A 404 27.59 0.66 5.38
N ALA A 405 26.56 -0.15 5.57
CA ALA A 405 25.78 -0.19 6.79
C ALA A 405 25.24 -1.59 7.02
N TRP A 406 25.01 -1.94 8.27
CA TRP A 406 24.40 -3.20 8.66
C TRP A 406 23.57 -3.01 9.91
N THR A 407 22.50 -3.80 10.04
CA THR A 407 21.70 -3.81 11.26
C THR A 407 22.41 -4.60 12.35
N PRO A 408 22.17 -4.29 13.63
CA PRO A 408 22.52 -5.20 14.72
C PRO A 408 21.95 -6.60 14.48
N GLY A 409 22.59 -7.62 15.06
CA GLY A 409 22.10 -9.00 14.97
C GLY A 409 20.69 -9.12 15.52
N HIS A 410 19.77 -9.63 14.70
CA HIS A 410 18.40 -9.89 15.09
C HIS A 410 18.33 -11.15 15.96
N ARG A 411 17.39 -11.18 16.92
CA ARG A 411 17.17 -12.35 17.77
C ARG A 411 16.53 -13.51 17.01
N ASP A 412 15.56 -13.19 16.17
CA ASP A 412 14.87 -14.13 15.30
C ASP A 412 15.42 -14.03 13.87
N PHE A 413 15.36 -15.14 13.13
CA PHE A 413 15.87 -15.18 11.77
C PHE A 413 15.05 -14.31 10.82
N LEU A 414 15.75 -13.61 9.94
CA LEU A 414 15.15 -12.86 8.85
C LEU A 414 14.73 -13.84 7.75
N THR A 415 13.57 -13.60 7.14
CA THR A 415 13.01 -14.44 6.06
C THR A 415 12.94 -13.71 4.73
N GLY A 416 13.21 -12.41 4.72
CA GLY A 416 13.20 -11.58 3.54
C GLY A 416 13.28 -10.10 3.90
N GLY A 417 13.42 -9.28 2.86
CA GLY A 417 13.38 -7.83 2.99
C GLY A 417 13.26 -7.17 1.63
N ALA A 418 12.72 -5.96 1.65
CA ALA A 418 12.45 -5.18 0.44
C ALA A 418 12.59 -3.67 0.71
N TRP A 419 12.94 -2.90 -0.32
CA TRP A 419 12.96 -1.44 -0.25
C TRP A 419 11.57 -0.87 -0.45
N SER A 420 11.30 0.27 0.16
CA SER A 420 10.14 1.08 -0.22
C SER A 420 10.33 1.61 -1.65
N THR A 421 9.27 1.54 -2.46
CA THR A 421 9.27 2.05 -3.84
C THR A 421 9.17 3.57 -3.88
N THR A 422 8.50 4.17 -2.89
CA THR A 422 8.29 5.61 -2.83
C THR A 422 9.34 6.30 -1.97
N ARG A 423 9.57 5.83 -0.73
CA ARG A 423 10.46 6.48 0.23
C ARG A 423 11.89 5.95 0.12
N TYR A 424 12.85 6.82 -0.16
CA TYR A 424 14.20 6.39 -0.58
C TYR A 424 15.02 5.70 0.51
N SER A 425 14.81 6.07 1.77
CA SER A 425 15.58 5.61 2.93
C SER A 425 14.93 4.45 3.67
N VAL A 426 13.70 4.08 3.32
CA VAL A 426 12.93 3.06 4.04
C VAL A 426 13.09 1.70 3.39
N TYR A 427 13.37 0.71 4.24
CA TYR A 427 13.33 -0.69 3.87
C TYR A 427 12.64 -1.49 4.96
N TYR A 428 12.19 -2.67 4.57
CA TYR A 428 11.37 -3.54 5.38
C TYR A 428 12.07 -4.87 5.56
N LEU A 429 11.98 -5.43 6.77
CA LEU A 429 12.51 -6.75 7.10
C LEU A 429 11.40 -7.60 7.70
N ILE A 430 11.31 -8.85 7.28
CA ILE A 430 10.34 -9.82 7.81
C ILE A 430 11.06 -10.94 8.56
N LYS A 431 10.49 -11.38 9.69
CA LYS A 431 11.09 -12.39 10.57
C LYS A 431 10.30 -13.69 10.63
N THR A 432 10.97 -14.75 11.09
CA THR A 432 10.37 -16.07 11.33
C THR A 432 9.33 -16.09 12.42
N ASP A 433 9.34 -15.09 13.32
CA ASP A 433 8.40 -15.01 14.42
C ASP A 433 7.06 -14.36 14.01
N GLY A 434 6.98 -13.75 12.81
CA GLY A 434 5.78 -13.05 12.37
C GLY A 434 5.81 -11.52 12.52
N THR A 435 6.97 -10.95 12.90
CA THR A 435 7.17 -9.49 12.94
C THR A 435 7.67 -8.92 11.63
N LEU A 436 7.17 -7.73 11.30
CA LEU A 436 7.67 -6.86 10.26
C LEU A 436 8.34 -5.65 10.93
N ASP A 437 9.61 -5.45 10.61
CA ASP A 437 10.38 -4.28 11.02
C ASP A 437 10.51 -3.31 9.85
N VAL A 438 10.16 -2.05 10.10
CA VAL A 438 10.36 -0.94 9.19
C VAL A 438 11.56 -0.14 9.67
N TRP A 439 12.56 -0.01 8.81
CA TRP A 439 13.78 0.75 9.05
C TRP A 439 13.77 1.99 8.18
N ASP A 440 14.11 3.14 8.75
CA ASP A 440 14.39 4.37 7.99
C ASP A 440 15.83 4.78 8.25
N PHE A 441 16.67 4.60 7.24
CA PHE A 441 18.11 4.81 7.35
C PHE A 441 18.51 6.27 7.61
N LEU A 442 17.61 7.23 7.34
CA LEU A 442 17.83 8.64 7.64
C LEU A 442 17.46 9.03 9.07
N ILE A 443 16.52 8.30 9.69
CA ILE A 443 16.01 8.61 11.03
C ILE A 443 16.77 7.84 12.08
N GLN A 444 16.86 6.50 11.94
CA GLN A 444 17.42 5.63 12.95
C GLN A 444 18.17 4.44 12.32
N GLN A 445 19.42 4.25 12.75
CA GLN A 445 20.31 3.21 12.21
C GLN A 445 20.50 2.01 13.15
N ASP A 446 20.29 2.20 14.45
CA ASP A 446 20.56 1.18 15.46
C ASP A 446 19.34 0.30 15.77
N SER A 447 18.12 0.80 15.55
CA SER A 447 16.88 0.06 15.80
C SER A 447 15.81 0.39 14.76
N PRO A 448 14.83 -0.50 14.54
CA PRO A 448 13.74 -0.22 13.62
C PRO A 448 12.89 0.94 14.12
N VAL A 449 12.39 1.76 13.18
CA VAL A 449 11.49 2.88 13.46
C VAL A 449 10.12 2.38 13.88
N LEU A 450 9.68 1.27 13.29
CA LEU A 450 8.40 0.62 13.60
C LEU A 450 8.59 -0.89 13.56
N SER A 451 8.16 -1.60 14.60
CA SER A 451 8.11 -3.07 14.61
C SER A 451 6.68 -3.51 14.89
N VAL A 452 6.11 -4.31 13.99
CA VAL A 452 4.70 -4.69 14.00
C VAL A 452 4.58 -6.20 13.98
N LYS A 453 3.95 -6.78 15.00
CA LYS A 453 3.60 -8.19 15.03
C LYS A 453 2.33 -8.42 14.21
N ILE A 454 2.46 -9.05 13.05
CA ILE A 454 1.33 -9.27 12.12
C ILE A 454 0.62 -10.58 12.47
N CYS A 455 1.39 -11.64 12.73
CA CYS A 455 0.88 -12.95 13.11
C CYS A 455 1.89 -13.68 14.00
N ASP A 456 1.50 -14.83 14.55
CA ASP A 456 2.38 -15.69 15.36
C ASP A 456 3.19 -16.70 14.53
N GLU A 457 2.99 -16.69 13.21
CA GLU A 457 3.63 -17.61 12.27
C GLU A 457 4.73 -16.91 11.47
N SER A 458 5.67 -17.71 10.96
CA SER A 458 6.71 -17.22 10.04
C SER A 458 6.13 -16.53 8.83
N LEU A 459 6.61 -15.30 8.61
CA LEU A 459 6.46 -14.60 7.34
C LEU A 459 7.34 -15.26 6.30
N THR A 460 6.94 -15.17 5.04
CA THR A 460 7.64 -15.84 3.92
C THR A 460 7.99 -14.88 2.79
N CYS A 461 7.12 -13.91 2.50
CA CYS A 461 7.32 -12.97 1.41
C CYS A 461 6.74 -11.60 1.78
N LEU A 462 7.39 -10.56 1.28
CA LEU A 462 6.96 -9.18 1.40
C LEU A 462 7.08 -8.53 0.02
N ARG A 463 6.03 -7.84 -0.42
CA ARG A 463 6.07 -6.97 -1.59
C ARG A 463 5.39 -5.63 -1.32
N PRO A 464 6.14 -4.52 -1.30
CA PRO A 464 5.54 -3.19 -1.24
C PRO A 464 4.80 -2.88 -2.54
N HIS A 465 3.72 -2.12 -2.42
CA HIS A 465 2.94 -1.63 -3.55
C HIS A 465 3.69 -0.50 -4.26
N GLU A 466 3.50 -0.32 -5.57
CA GLU A 466 4.24 0.71 -6.34
C GLU A 466 4.00 2.13 -5.80
N GLN A 467 2.77 2.42 -5.35
CA GLN A 467 2.40 3.70 -4.71
C GLN A 467 2.89 3.83 -3.25
N GLY A 468 3.53 2.80 -2.69
CA GLY A 468 4.22 2.83 -1.38
C GLY A 468 3.34 2.79 -0.13
N GLN A 469 2.08 3.24 -0.20
CA GLN A 469 1.19 3.28 0.97
C GLN A 469 0.81 1.89 1.48
N LEU A 470 0.71 0.91 0.58
CA LEU A 470 0.34 -0.46 0.89
C LEU A 470 1.53 -1.42 0.78
N ALA A 471 1.53 -2.51 1.54
CA ALA A 471 2.40 -3.66 1.29
C ALA A 471 1.68 -4.97 1.59
N ALA A 472 1.93 -5.97 0.74
CA ALA A 472 1.44 -7.33 0.95
C ALA A 472 2.51 -8.15 1.67
N VAL A 473 2.12 -8.76 2.78
CA VAL A 473 2.96 -9.65 3.59
C VAL A 473 2.31 -11.02 3.65
N ALA A 474 3.04 -12.06 3.25
CA ALA A 474 2.54 -13.42 3.29
C ALA A 474 3.14 -14.22 4.44
N ASN A 475 2.38 -15.21 4.90
CA ASN A 475 2.83 -16.16 5.92
C ASN A 475 2.91 -17.60 5.41
N LYS A 476 3.50 -18.45 6.25
CA LYS A 476 3.64 -19.89 6.03
C LYS A 476 2.32 -20.67 6.07
N LYS A 477 1.25 -20.12 6.64
CA LYS A 477 -0.07 -20.78 6.76
C LYS A 477 -1.05 -20.46 5.62
N GLY A 478 -0.66 -19.66 4.64
CA GLY A 478 -1.49 -19.40 3.46
C GLY A 478 -2.36 -18.15 3.57
N SER A 479 -1.97 -17.20 4.42
CA SER A 479 -2.63 -15.91 4.56
C SER A 479 -1.72 -14.79 4.06
N THR A 480 -2.28 -13.88 3.27
CA THR A 480 -1.65 -12.62 2.88
C THR A 480 -2.31 -11.49 3.66
N TYR A 481 -1.52 -10.66 4.32
CA TYR A 481 -1.94 -9.48 5.04
C TYR A 481 -1.59 -8.25 4.20
N LEU A 482 -2.58 -7.41 3.94
CA LEU A 482 -2.37 -6.11 3.32
C LEU A 482 -2.23 -5.07 4.42
N LEU A 483 -1.04 -4.50 4.53
CA LEU A 483 -0.72 -3.46 5.48
C LEU A 483 -0.74 -2.11 4.80
N GLU A 484 -1.17 -1.10 5.55
CA GLU A 484 -1.08 0.29 5.17
C GLU A 484 -0.16 1.02 6.14
N PHE A 485 0.74 1.84 5.60
CA PHE A 485 1.68 2.63 6.38
C PHE A 485 1.28 4.10 6.44
N SER A 486 1.64 4.75 7.55
CA SER A 486 1.50 6.19 7.72
C SER A 486 2.29 6.98 6.68
N GLU A 487 1.83 8.21 6.38
CA GLU A 487 2.47 9.14 5.43
C GLU A 487 3.97 9.37 5.69
N VAL A 488 4.39 9.31 6.96
CA VAL A 488 5.79 9.45 7.38
C VAL A 488 6.71 8.42 6.75
N LEU A 489 6.20 7.21 6.48
CA LEU A 489 6.99 6.11 5.93
C LEU A 489 6.87 6.01 4.41
N THR A 490 6.00 6.82 3.78
CA THR A 490 5.61 6.68 2.38
C THR A 490 5.97 7.91 1.56
N ILE A 491 5.87 9.11 2.13
CA ILE A 491 6.14 10.39 1.47
C ILE A 491 7.59 10.81 1.73
N ASN A 492 8.29 11.28 0.69
CA ASN A 492 9.60 11.93 0.83
C ASN A 492 9.44 13.42 1.10
N GLN A 493 10.25 13.95 1.99
CA GLN A 493 10.44 15.39 2.14
C GLN A 493 11.41 15.90 1.07
N LYS A 494 11.36 17.22 0.78
CA LYS A 494 12.17 17.86 -0.28
C LYS A 494 13.68 17.62 -0.12
N ASN A 495 14.16 17.50 1.11
CA ASN A 495 15.58 17.35 1.41
C ASN A 495 16.04 15.89 1.55
N ASP A 496 15.13 14.91 1.62
CA ASP A 496 15.48 13.51 1.92
C ASP A 496 16.44 12.92 0.88
N LYS A 497 16.22 13.25 -0.40
CA LYS A 497 17.11 12.80 -1.47
C LYS A 497 18.54 13.33 -1.28
N VAL A 498 18.68 14.60 -0.91
CA VAL A 498 19.99 15.24 -0.71
C VAL A 498 20.68 14.66 0.51
N LEU A 499 19.94 14.51 1.62
CA LEU A 499 20.44 13.93 2.86
C LEU A 499 20.90 12.47 2.67
N LEU A 500 20.09 11.65 2.01
CA LEU A 500 20.44 10.25 1.76
C LEU A 500 21.63 10.11 0.81
N THR A 501 21.70 10.96 -0.23
CA THR A 501 22.88 10.99 -1.11
C THR A 501 24.13 11.33 -0.32
N ALA A 502 24.10 12.38 0.50
CA ALA A 502 25.24 12.79 1.31
C ALA A 502 25.65 11.70 2.32
N LEU A 503 24.69 11.00 2.91
CA LEU A 503 24.94 9.92 3.85
C LEU A 503 25.59 8.72 3.16
N LEU A 504 25.03 8.24 2.05
CA LEU A 504 25.57 7.11 1.29
C LEU A 504 26.97 7.43 0.74
N ASP A 505 27.19 8.64 0.23
CA ASP A 505 28.51 9.07 -0.25
C ASP A 505 29.53 9.16 0.90
N ARG A 506 29.12 9.66 2.06
CA ARG A 506 29.98 9.74 3.26
C ARG A 506 30.43 8.36 3.70
N GLU A 507 29.50 7.41 3.86
CA GLU A 507 29.83 6.06 4.30
C GLU A 507 30.62 5.29 3.22
N THR A 508 30.30 5.48 1.93
CA THR A 508 31.10 4.90 0.83
C THR A 508 32.55 5.39 0.87
N ARG A 509 32.78 6.69 1.09
CA ARG A 509 34.13 7.26 1.19
C ARG A 509 34.86 6.71 2.42
N ARG A 510 34.17 6.64 3.56
CA ARG A 510 34.71 6.06 4.79
C ARG A 510 35.18 4.62 4.57
N GLU A 511 34.35 3.79 3.95
CA GLU A 511 34.70 2.39 3.67
C GLU A 511 35.86 2.26 2.68
N LYS A 512 35.92 3.09 1.63
CA LYS A 512 37.08 3.12 0.71
C LYS A 512 38.39 3.46 1.43
N VAL A 513 38.37 4.37 2.40
CA VAL A 513 39.55 4.71 3.21
C VAL A 513 39.96 3.53 4.10
N ILE A 514 39.00 2.88 4.75
CA ILE A 514 39.24 1.68 5.58
C ILE A 514 39.82 0.54 4.73
N GLU A 515 39.25 0.30 3.55
CA GLU A 515 39.73 -0.71 2.61
C GLU A 515 41.17 -0.43 2.15
N ALA A 516 41.49 0.83 1.82
CA ALA A 516 42.85 1.24 1.48
C ALA A 516 43.84 0.99 2.64
N LYS A 517 43.47 1.37 3.87
CA LYS A 517 44.28 1.14 5.07
C LYS A 517 44.47 -0.35 5.35
N ASN A 518 43.42 -1.16 5.20
CA ASN A 518 43.48 -2.60 5.38
C ASN A 518 44.39 -3.27 4.34
N ARG A 519 44.38 -2.79 3.09
CA ARG A 519 45.33 -3.25 2.07
C ARG A 519 46.77 -2.90 2.43
N GLU A 520 47.01 -1.68 2.91
CA GLU A 520 48.34 -1.26 3.39
C GLU A 520 48.83 -2.13 4.56
N LEU A 521 47.98 -2.39 5.56
CA LEU A 521 48.30 -3.27 6.69
C LEU A 521 48.61 -4.70 6.24
N ARG A 522 47.84 -5.26 5.29
CA ARG A 522 48.11 -6.59 4.72
C ARG A 522 49.45 -6.62 3.97
N LEU A 523 49.81 -5.54 3.27
CA LEU A 523 51.11 -5.43 2.61
C LEU A 523 52.25 -5.34 3.63
N LYS A 524 52.11 -4.52 4.67
CA LYS A 524 53.09 -4.41 5.78
C LYS A 524 53.30 -5.73 6.50
N MET A 525 52.22 -6.48 6.79
CA MET A 525 52.33 -7.81 7.39
C MET A 525 53.03 -8.81 6.46
N LYS A 526 52.83 -8.72 5.15
CA LYS A 526 53.55 -9.57 4.18
C LYS A 526 55.04 -9.23 4.16
N THR A 527 55.41 -7.95 4.15
CA THR A 527 56.82 -7.53 4.18
C THR A 527 57.51 -7.94 5.48
N LEU A 528 56.82 -7.83 6.63
CA LEU A 528 57.32 -8.32 7.92
C LEU A 528 57.54 -9.83 7.93
N LYS A 529 56.63 -10.61 7.34
CA LYS A 529 56.84 -12.06 7.18
C LYS A 529 58.02 -12.40 6.28
N THR A 530 58.22 -11.65 5.21
CA THR A 530 59.37 -11.85 4.31
C THR A 530 60.70 -11.44 4.97
N HIS A 531 60.72 -10.39 5.81
CA HIS A 531 61.91 -10.03 6.60
C HIS A 531 62.20 -11.04 7.73
N GLY A 532 61.15 -11.59 8.36
CA GLY A 532 61.32 -12.65 9.36
C GLY A 532 61.83 -13.98 8.78
N GLU A 533 61.58 -14.26 7.50
CA GLU A 533 62.18 -15.41 6.81
C GLU A 533 63.62 -15.14 6.32
N SER A 534 64.02 -13.90 6.03
CA SER A 534 65.38 -13.58 5.59
C SER A 534 66.41 -13.64 6.72
N ASP A 535 66.03 -13.34 7.96
CA ASP A 535 66.94 -13.38 9.12
C ASP A 535 67.28 -14.82 9.57
N PHE A 536 66.57 -15.83 9.05
CA PHE A 536 66.85 -17.26 9.31
C PHE A 536 67.77 -17.91 8.25
N VAL A 537 68.09 -17.24 7.15
CA VAL A 537 68.89 -17.83 6.05
C VAL A 537 70.40 -17.68 6.26
N ASP A 538 70.85 -16.76 7.12
CA ASP A 538 72.29 -16.55 7.38
C ASP A 538 72.89 -17.45 8.49
N ALA A 539 72.10 -18.34 9.10
CA ALA A 539 72.56 -19.24 10.18
C ALA A 539 72.53 -20.74 9.85
N ALA A 540 72.27 -21.14 8.61
CA ALA A 540 72.15 -22.55 8.22
C ALA A 540 73.44 -23.10 7.57
N SER A 541 74.50 -23.29 8.36
CA SER A 541 75.61 -24.18 8.00
C SER A 541 75.96 -25.15 9.12
N LYS A 542 75.13 -26.20 9.27
CA LYS A 542 75.49 -27.57 9.71
C LYS A 542 74.23 -28.43 9.82
N PRO A 543 74.24 -29.69 9.36
CA PRO A 543 73.08 -30.57 9.44
C PRO A 543 73.20 -31.46 10.69
N ASP A 544 72.30 -31.29 11.65
CA ASP A 544 71.63 -32.37 12.40
C ASP A 544 70.67 -31.77 13.44
N GLU A 545 69.62 -32.52 13.77
CA GLU A 545 68.51 -32.24 14.70
C GLU A 545 67.25 -31.61 14.07
N ARG A 546 66.24 -32.47 13.87
CA ARG A 546 64.98 -32.17 13.17
C ARG A 546 63.74 -32.19 14.07
N ASP A 547 63.88 -32.10 15.39
CA ASP A 547 62.73 -32.23 16.32
C ASP A 547 62.43 -31.04 17.25
N GLU A 548 63.19 -29.94 17.26
CA GLU A 548 62.93 -28.78 18.15
C GLU A 548 62.18 -27.58 17.51
N VAL A 549 61.88 -27.62 16.20
CA VAL A 549 61.38 -26.42 15.47
C VAL A 549 59.87 -26.15 15.68
N LYS A 550 59.12 -27.05 16.32
CA LYS A 550 57.67 -26.87 16.54
C LYS A 550 57.31 -26.08 17.81
N GLU A 551 58.20 -25.97 18.79
CA GLU A 551 57.90 -25.22 20.03
C GLU A 551 58.16 -23.71 19.89
N SER A 552 59.22 -23.29 19.19
CA SER A 552 59.62 -21.88 19.09
C SER A 552 58.62 -20.98 18.32
N CYS A 553 57.86 -21.54 17.37
CA CYS A 553 56.84 -20.79 16.62
C CYS A 553 55.55 -20.61 17.44
N SER A 554 55.31 -21.49 18.43
CA SER A 554 54.19 -21.36 19.37
C SER A 554 54.46 -20.24 20.39
N ASP A 555 55.71 -20.13 20.85
CA ASP A 555 56.12 -19.11 21.82
C ASP A 555 56.10 -17.69 21.23
N LEU A 556 56.48 -17.52 19.96
CA LEU A 556 56.39 -16.21 19.29
C LEU A 556 54.94 -15.77 19.08
N ARG A 557 54.04 -16.72 18.83
CA ARG A 557 52.61 -16.46 18.66
C ARG A 557 51.94 -16.13 20.01
N ASN A 558 52.39 -16.80 21.08
CA ASN A 558 51.97 -16.49 22.44
C ASN A 558 52.46 -15.10 22.85
N ALA A 559 53.73 -14.75 22.61
CA ALA A 559 54.29 -13.44 22.94
C ALA A 559 53.57 -12.27 22.23
N LEU A 560 53.18 -12.45 20.96
CA LEU A 560 52.44 -11.43 20.21
C LEU A 560 51.01 -11.24 20.75
N ILE A 561 50.38 -12.33 21.22
CA ILE A 561 49.06 -12.28 21.85
C ILE A 561 49.15 -11.54 23.19
N THR A 562 50.16 -11.83 24.02
CA THR A 562 50.37 -11.10 25.29
C THR A 562 50.62 -9.63 25.06
N GLN A 563 51.35 -9.26 24.01
CA GLN A 563 51.62 -7.86 23.68
C GLN A 563 50.35 -7.11 23.25
N CYS A 564 49.48 -7.76 22.48
CA CYS A 564 48.18 -7.20 22.11
C CYS A 564 47.22 -7.09 23.31
N GLU A 565 47.27 -8.04 24.25
CA GLU A 565 46.49 -7.99 25.49
C GLU A 565 46.96 -6.85 26.41
N GLU A 566 48.26 -6.63 26.54
CA GLU A 566 48.82 -5.49 27.28
C GLU A 566 48.47 -4.14 26.64
N GLU A 567 48.55 -4.01 25.31
CA GLU A 567 48.10 -2.79 24.61
C GLU A 567 46.60 -2.54 24.82
N TYR A 568 45.79 -3.60 24.82
CA TYR A 568 44.35 -3.51 25.04
C TYR A 568 44.01 -3.09 26.48
N GLU A 569 44.68 -3.65 27.49
CA GLU A 569 44.52 -3.23 28.89
C GLU A 569 45.00 -1.79 29.12
N ASN A 570 46.10 -1.39 28.49
CA ASN A 570 46.60 -0.01 28.57
C ASN A 570 45.61 0.99 27.94
N LEU A 571 44.95 0.63 26.84
CA LEU A 571 43.90 1.46 26.24
C LEU A 571 42.65 1.55 27.14
N ILE A 572 42.29 0.48 27.86
CA ILE A 572 41.18 0.51 28.82
C ILE A 572 41.53 1.41 30.02
N ASN A 573 42.76 1.34 30.50
CA ASN A 573 43.21 2.15 31.64
C ASN A 573 43.43 3.63 31.27
N ALA A 574 43.72 3.96 30.01
CA ALA A 574 43.82 5.34 29.53
C ALA A 574 42.46 6.06 29.37
N VAL A 575 41.34 5.33 29.46
CA VAL A 575 39.98 5.86 29.34
C VAL A 575 39.27 5.98 30.70
N LYS A 576 39.90 5.49 31.79
CA LYS A 576 39.54 5.84 33.18
C LYS A 576 40.31 7.07 33.62
#